data_AF-E2BG97-F1
#
_entry.id   AF-E2BG97-F1
#
_cell.length_a   1.000
_cell.length_b   1.000
_cell.length_c   1.000
_cell.angle_alpha   90.00
_cell.angle_beta   90.00
_cell.angle_gamma   90.00
#
_symmetry.space_group_name_H-M   'P 1'
#
loop_
_entity.id
_entity.type
_entity.pdbx_description
1 polymer ?
#
loop_
_entity_poly.entity_id
_entity_poly.type
_entity_poly.pdbx_seq_one_letter_code
_entity_poly.pdbx_strand_id
1 'polypeptide(L)' 'KKRIVFHQDDTRVHTSILTMAKLNELKYELLEHPACSPDLAPSDYYLFLNLKN' A
#
# COMPACT_ATOMS: atom_id res chain seq x y z
N LYS A 1 -7.62 -12.94 16.97
CA LYS A 1 -6.76 -12.88 15.75
C LYS A 1 -6.72 -11.41 15.31
N LYS A 2 -5.54 -10.80 15.15
CA LYS A 2 -5.44 -9.42 14.63
C LYS A 2 -5.53 -9.45 13.09
N ARG A 3 -6.36 -8.59 12.52
CA ARG A 3 -6.46 -8.40 11.06
C ARG A 3 -5.36 -7.44 10.63
N ILE A 4 -4.64 -7.76 9.57
CA ILE A 4 -3.58 -6.91 9.02
C ILE A 4 -4.21 -6.10 7.89
N VAL A 5 -4.12 -4.77 8.02
CA VAL A 5 -4.49 -3.83 6.96
C VAL A 5 -3.22 -3.45 6.22
N PHE A 6 -3.22 -3.63 4.91
CA PHE A 6 -2.10 -3.36 4.03
C PHE A 6 -2.39 -2.10 3.22
N HIS A 7 -1.54 -1.09 3.38
CA HIS A 7 -1.62 0.15 2.60
C HIS A 7 -0.52 0.12 1.54
N GLN A 8 -0.93 0.22 0.27
CA GLN A 8 -0.04 0.40 -0.88
C GLN A 8 -0.63 1.47 -1.79
N ASP A 9 0.21 2.03 -2.67
CA ASP A 9 -0.23 2.93 -3.73
C ASP A 9 -0.96 2.17 -4.86
N ASP A 10 -1.86 2.86 -5.55
CA ASP A 10 -2.63 2.30 -6.66
C ASP A 10 -1.85 2.45 -7.98
N THR A 11 -0.63 1.90 -8.04
CA THR A 11 0.07 1.76 -9.33
C THR A 11 -0.27 0.42 -9.96
N ARG A 12 -0.33 0.39 -11.30
CA ARG A 12 -0.71 -0.79 -12.09
C ARG A 12 0.13 -2.05 -11.78
N VAL A 13 1.35 -1.87 -11.26
CA VAL A 13 2.23 -2.99 -10.88
C VAL A 13 1.76 -3.63 -9.58
N HIS A 14 1.28 -2.82 -8.63
CA HIS A 14 0.81 -3.28 -7.31
C HIS A 14 -0.63 -3.81 -7.35
N THR A 15 -1.40 -3.51 -8.40
CA THR A 15 -2.73 -4.08 -8.64
C THR A 15 -2.75 -5.31 -9.54
N SER A 16 -1.60 -5.92 -9.80
CA SER A 16 -1.53 -7.17 -10.57
C SER A 16 -2.32 -8.31 -9.89
N ILE A 17 -2.86 -9.22 -10.71
CA ILE A 17 -3.59 -10.41 -10.24
C ILE A 17 -2.74 -11.23 -9.26
N LEU A 18 -1.43 -11.34 -9.53
CA LEU A 18 -0.51 -12.09 -8.67
C LEU A 18 -0.38 -11.45 -7.28
N THR A 19 -0.24 -10.12 -7.22
CA THR A 19 -0.17 -9.37 -5.96
C THR A 19 -1.45 -9.54 -5.16
N MET A 20 -2.62 -9.37 -5.80
CA MET A 20 -3.93 -9.50 -5.15
C MET A 20 -4.18 -10.93 -4.65
N ALA A 21 -3.80 -11.94 -5.42
CA ALA A 21 -3.88 -13.34 -5.01
C ALA A 21 -3.04 -13.59 -3.75
N LYS A 22 -1.82 -13.03 -3.69
CA LYS A 22 -0.95 -13.20 -2.52
C LYS A 22 -1.50 -12.51 -1.28
N LEU A 23 -2.06 -11.30 -1.41
CA LEU A 23 -2.70 -10.60 -0.29
C LEU A 23 -3.89 -11.40 0.27
N ASN A 24 -4.68 -12.03 -0.60
CA ASN A 24 -5.80 -12.89 -0.16
C ASN A 24 -5.33 -14.17 0.56
N GLU A 25 -4.26 -14.80 0.08
CA GLU A 25 -3.62 -15.96 0.72
C GLU A 25 -3.16 -15.61 2.14
N LEU A 26 -2.51 -14.44 2.29
CA LEU A 26 -2.01 -13.91 3.56
C LEU A 26 -3.11 -13.38 4.49
N LYS A 27 -4.36 -13.28 4.01
CA LYS A 27 -5.51 -12.71 4.73
C LYS A 27 -5.29 -11.25 5.13
N TYR A 28 -4.64 -10.49 4.25
CA TYR A 28 -4.44 -9.05 4.42
C TYR A 28 -5.61 -8.32 3.78
N GLU A 29 -6.12 -7.32 4.49
CA GLU A 29 -7.13 -6.40 3.98
C GLU A 29 -6.43 -5.25 3.28
N LEU A 30 -6.68 -5.08 1.99
CA LEU A 30 -6.15 -3.96 1.25
C LEU A 30 -6.91 -2.68 1.62
N LEU A 31 -6.19 -1.64 2.03
CA LEU A 31 -6.78 -0.32 2.23
C LEU A 31 -6.99 0.35 0.87
N GLU A 32 -8.19 0.86 0.62
CA GLU A 32 -8.46 1.68 -0.56
C GLU A 32 -7.57 2.93 -0.54
N HIS A 33 -6.87 3.17 -1.64
CA HIS A 33 -6.01 4.33 -1.81
C HIS A 33 -6.32 5.00 -3.14
N PRO A 34 -6.54 6.32 -3.17
CA PRO A 34 -6.77 7.04 -4.42
C PRO A 34 -5.52 7.03 -5.31
N ALA A 35 -5.74 7.03 -6.63
CA ALA A 35 -4.64 7.02 -7.59
C ALA A 35 -3.72 8.23 -7.39
N CYS A 36 -2.41 7.99 -7.49
CA CYS A 36 -1.36 9.02 -7.51
C CYS A 36 -1.43 10.04 -6.36
N SER A 37 -1.69 9.60 -5.12
CA SER A 37 -1.84 10.48 -3.93
C SER A 37 -0.69 10.30 -2.92
N PRO A 38 0.52 10.83 -3.20
CA PRO A 38 1.69 10.67 -2.34
C PRO A 38 1.54 11.38 -0.98
N ASP A 39 0.72 12.44 -0.92
CA ASP A 39 0.35 13.13 0.32
C ASP A 39 -0.43 12.23 1.29
N LEU A 40 -1.07 11.19 0.79
CA LEU A 40 -1.82 10.22 1.57
C LEU A 40 -1.01 8.97 1.90
N ALA A 41 0.21 8.82 1.37
CA ALA A 41 1.09 7.69 1.62
C ALA A 41 2.12 8.02 2.72
N PRO A 42 2.03 7.38 3.92
CA PRO A 42 2.98 7.64 5.03
C PRO A 42 4.44 7.42 4.65
N SER A 43 4.69 6.46 3.75
CA SER A 43 6.02 6.23 3.20
C SER A 43 6.56 7.46 2.47
N ASP A 44 5.72 8.16 1.70
CA ASP A 44 6.14 9.31 0.89
C ASP A 44 6.20 10.60 1.70
N TYR A 45 5.12 10.97 2.39
CA TYR A 45 5.05 12.27 3.07
C TYR A 45 5.87 12.34 4.37
N TYR A 46 6.17 11.19 5.00
CA TYR A 46 6.90 11.15 6.26
C TYR A 46 8.24 10.41 6.13
N LEU A 47 8.23 9.13 5.79
CA LEU A 47 9.46 8.32 5.84
C LEU A 47 10.51 8.79 4.82
N PHE A 48 10.17 8.83 3.53
CA PHE A 48 11.09 9.23 2.47
C PHE A 48 11.41 10.72 2.48
N LEU A 49 10.48 11.56 2.94
CA LEU A 49 10.76 12.97 3.17
C LEU A 49 11.86 13.16 4.22
N ASN A 50 11.79 12.44 5.34
CA ASN A 50 12.81 12.51 6.39
C ASN A 50 14.13 11.83 6.03
N LEU A 51 14.12 10.84 5.13
CA LEU A 51 15.34 10.16 4.64
C LEU A 51 16.14 10.99 3.63
N LYS A 52 15.53 12.01 3.02
CA LYS A 52 16.21 12.90 2.05
C LYS A 52 16.98 14.04 2.71
N ASN A 53 16.74 14.29 3.99
CA ASN A 53 17.39 15.33 4.80
C ASN A 53 18.56 14.76 5.60
#